data_AF-A0A136MU61-F1
#
_entry.id   AF-A0A136MU61-F1
#
_cell.length_a   1.000
_cell.length_b   1.000
_cell.length_c   1.000
_cell.angle_alpha   90.00
_cell.angle_beta   90.00
_cell.angle_gamma   90.00
#
_symmetry.space_group_name_H-M   'P 1'
#
loop_
_entity.id
_entity.type
_entity.pdbx_description
1 polymer ?
#
loop_
_entity_poly.entity_id
_entity_poly.type
_entity_poly.pdbx_seq_one_letter_code
_entity_poly.pdbx_strand_id
1 'polypeptide(L)'
;MLARWSQAAHYLVAGVAVLLAGLLCYALLTSGSASAALHQLFPGMDTSLRTLVFLWLADLFLWGITGLALLHTFLPRQAGDLYLFSSDQGVVSIPLGTIAEFVEHEASRIPGVNHIRVHVYREGSSLALALEAQVTAQEPLPELTEDLRSFIQKELREMIGIRDVGPIHMNIQQITSDTRPVLLPHSSQRSNPVRIAHNGGNSVA
;
A
#
# COMPACT_ATOMS: atom_id res chain seq x y z
N MET A 1 -16.25 -1.84 2.29
CA MET A 1 -16.36 -3.21 2.88
C MET A 1 -15.35 -4.22 2.33
N LEU A 2 -14.99 -4.21 1.04
CA LEU A 2 -14.05 -5.16 0.43
C LEU A 2 -12.60 -5.05 0.97
N ALA A 3 -12.14 -3.87 1.38
CA ALA A 3 -10.78 -3.68 1.93
C ALA A 3 -10.53 -4.42 3.27
N ARG A 4 -11.57 -4.65 4.09
CA ARG A 4 -11.44 -5.37 5.36
C ARG A 4 -11.18 -6.88 5.16
N TRP A 5 -11.60 -7.45 4.03
CA TRP A 5 -11.40 -8.87 3.71
C TRP A 5 -9.96 -9.17 3.29
N SER A 6 -9.30 -8.23 2.61
CA SER A 6 -7.88 -8.36 2.25
C SER A 6 -7.02 -8.52 3.51
N GLN A 7 -7.15 -7.63 4.50
CA GLN A 7 -6.32 -7.70 5.70
C GLN A 7 -6.55 -8.99 6.51
N ALA A 8 -7.79 -9.45 6.63
CA ALA A 8 -8.10 -10.71 7.32
C ALA A 8 -7.40 -11.92 6.66
N ALA A 9 -7.33 -11.96 5.33
CA ALA A 9 -6.62 -13.00 4.60
C ALA A 9 -5.10 -12.97 4.88
N HIS A 10 -4.49 -11.78 4.98
CA HIS A 10 -3.05 -11.66 5.27
C HIS A 10 -2.70 -12.20 6.66
N TYR A 11 -3.52 -11.94 7.68
CA TYR A 11 -3.29 -12.49 9.02
C TYR A 11 -3.47 -14.01 9.08
N LEU A 12 -4.44 -14.56 8.35
CA LEU A 12 -4.67 -15.99 8.30
C LEU A 12 -3.49 -16.71 7.63
N VAL A 13 -3.00 -16.17 6.51
CA VAL A 13 -1.81 -16.70 5.83
C VAL A 13 -0.57 -16.58 6.72
N ALA A 14 -0.37 -15.46 7.41
CA ALA A 14 0.75 -15.29 8.34
C ALA A 14 0.69 -16.29 9.51
N GLY A 15 -0.49 -16.50 10.10
CA GLY A 15 -0.68 -17.48 11.17
C GLY A 15 -0.41 -18.91 10.73
N VAL A 16 -0.88 -19.30 9.54
CA VAL A 16 -0.61 -20.63 8.96
C VAL A 16 0.88 -20.82 8.67
N ALA A 17 1.54 -19.80 8.10
CA ALA A 17 2.98 -19.87 7.82
C ALA A 17 3.80 -20.05 9.10
N VAL A 18 3.43 -19.35 10.17
CA VAL A 18 4.07 -19.47 11.49
C VAL A 18 3.87 -20.86 12.10
N LEU A 19 2.66 -21.42 12.01
CA LEU A 19 2.40 -22.79 12.48
C LEU A 19 3.22 -23.83 11.69
N LEU A 20 3.28 -23.68 10.37
CA LEU A 20 4.09 -24.58 9.52
C LEU A 20 5.58 -24.45 9.81
N ALA A 21 6.09 -23.25 10.03
CA ALA A 21 7.48 -23.02 10.43
C ALA A 21 7.79 -23.65 11.79
N GLY A 22 6.88 -23.51 12.76
CA GLY A 22 7.00 -24.16 14.07
C GLY A 22 7.02 -25.69 13.97
N LEU A 23 6.10 -26.27 13.18
CA LEU A 23 6.03 -27.70 12.93
C LEU A 23 7.28 -28.23 12.23
N LEU A 24 7.78 -27.49 11.22
CA LEU A 24 9.01 -27.84 10.50
C LEU A 24 10.23 -27.77 11.42
N CYS A 25 10.33 -26.73 12.25
CA CYS A 25 11.39 -26.60 13.24
C CYS A 25 11.36 -27.76 14.24
N TYR A 26 10.18 -28.12 14.74
CA TYR A 26 9.99 -29.28 15.61
C TYR A 26 10.44 -30.58 14.93
N ALA A 27 10.03 -30.81 13.68
CA ALA A 27 10.44 -31.97 12.91
C ALA A 27 11.98 -32.04 12.73
N LEU A 28 12.61 -30.90 12.43
CA LEU A 28 14.07 -30.79 12.29
C LEU A 28 14.79 -31.02 13.63
N LEU A 29 14.25 -30.55 14.75
CA LEU A 29 14.80 -30.76 16.09
C LEU A 29 14.69 -32.22 16.53
N THR A 30 13.62 -32.91 16.11
CA THR A 30 13.48 -34.36 16.34
C THR A 30 14.30 -35.20 15.36
N SER A 31 14.83 -34.60 14.29
CA SER A 31 15.71 -35.31 13.36
C SER A 31 17.05 -35.59 14.04
N GLY A 32 17.62 -36.78 13.79
CA GLY A 32 18.80 -37.27 14.50
C GLY A 32 20.08 -36.44 14.34
N SER A 33 20.10 -35.44 13.46
CA SER A 33 21.24 -34.52 13.29
C SER A 33 21.34 -33.49 14.41
N ALA A 34 20.20 -32.97 14.90
CA ALA A 34 20.17 -32.00 16.00
C ALA A 34 20.58 -32.65 17.33
N SER A 35 20.17 -33.90 17.55
CA SER A 35 20.55 -34.65 18.76
C SER A 35 22.06 -34.92 18.83
N ALA A 36 22.71 -35.16 17.68
CA ALA A 36 24.15 -35.39 17.60
C ALA A 36 24.97 -34.14 17.98
N ALA A 37 24.57 -32.95 17.50
CA ALA A 37 25.24 -31.69 17.84
C ALA A 37 25.14 -31.36 19.34
N LEU A 38 24.02 -31.69 19.98
CA LEU A 38 23.82 -31.49 21.41
C LEU A 38 24.54 -32.49 22.30
N HIS A 39 24.79 -33.70 21.78
CA HIS A 39 25.69 -34.63 22.46
C HIS A 39 27.09 -34.05 22.65
N GLN A 40 27.55 -33.20 21.73
CA GLN A 40 28.83 -32.52 21.84
C GLN A 40 28.79 -31.31 22.80
N LEU A 41 27.68 -30.59 22.87
CA LEU A 41 27.54 -29.40 23.73
C LEU A 41 27.33 -29.73 25.21
N PHE A 42 26.68 -30.86 25.52
CA PHE A 42 26.43 -31.30 26.89
C PHE A 42 26.85 -32.75 27.09
N PRO A 43 28.15 -33.08 27.08
CA PRO A 43 28.61 -34.42 27.37
C PRO A 43 28.26 -34.76 28.84
N GLY A 44 27.52 -35.84 29.06
CA GLY A 44 27.17 -36.33 30.40
C GLY A 44 25.73 -36.10 30.87
N MET A 45 24.90 -35.35 30.14
CA MET A 45 23.47 -35.24 30.47
C MET A 45 22.70 -36.49 30.02
N ASP A 46 21.85 -37.06 30.86
CA ASP A 46 21.03 -38.22 30.49
C ASP A 46 20.09 -37.89 29.32
N THR A 47 19.88 -38.86 28.44
CA THR A 47 19.05 -38.71 27.22
C THR A 47 17.61 -38.29 27.55
N SER A 48 17.07 -38.73 28.68
CA SER A 48 15.74 -38.38 29.19
C SER A 48 15.64 -36.92 29.66
N LEU A 49 16.68 -36.39 30.30
CA LEU A 49 16.71 -34.98 30.71
C LEU A 49 16.82 -34.07 29.50
N ARG A 50 17.61 -34.45 28.49
CA ARG A 50 17.71 -33.70 27.22
C ARG A 50 16.35 -33.57 26.54
N THR A 51 15.61 -34.67 26.39
CA THR A 51 14.30 -34.64 25.72
C THR A 51 13.29 -33.80 26.49
N LEU A 52 13.30 -33.84 27.82
CA LEU A 52 12.44 -32.99 28.65
C LEU A 52 12.77 -31.50 28.45
N VAL A 53 14.05 -31.11 28.50
CA VAL A 53 14.47 -29.71 28.27
C VAL A 53 14.03 -29.23 26.87
N PHE A 54 14.10 -30.11 25.88
CA PHE A 54 13.64 -29.81 24.53
C PHE A 54 12.14 -29.53 24.43
N LEU A 55 11.33 -30.39 25.04
CA LEU A 55 9.88 -30.21 25.05
C LEU A 55 9.51 -28.90 25.73
N TRP A 56 10.19 -28.55 26.82
CA TRP A 56 10.01 -27.27 27.52
C TRP A 56 10.38 -26.07 26.64
N LEU A 57 11.52 -26.10 25.96
CA LEU A 57 11.94 -25.00 25.08
C LEU A 57 11.02 -24.85 23.87
N ALA A 58 10.57 -25.96 23.28
CA ALA A 58 9.65 -25.97 22.15
C ALA A 58 8.28 -25.39 22.56
N ASP A 59 7.76 -25.78 23.72
CA ASP A 59 6.51 -25.24 24.27
C ASP A 59 6.62 -23.74 24.54
N LEU A 60 7.70 -23.30 25.20
CA LEU A 60 7.93 -21.88 25.49
C LEU A 60 8.06 -21.04 24.21
N PHE A 61 8.71 -21.58 23.18
CA PHE A 61 8.81 -20.94 21.87
C PHE A 61 7.45 -20.80 21.19
N LEU A 62 6.63 -21.86 21.22
CA LEU A 62 5.28 -21.84 20.67
C LEU A 62 4.41 -20.79 21.37
N TRP A 63 4.41 -20.78 22.71
CA TRP A 63 3.70 -19.78 23.50
C TRP A 63 4.21 -18.36 23.25
N GLY A 64 5.52 -18.17 23.09
CA GLY A 64 6.12 -16.88 22.77
C GLY A 64 5.62 -16.32 21.42
N ILE A 65 5.59 -17.17 20.39
CA ILE A 65 5.07 -16.81 19.07
C ILE A 65 3.58 -16.50 19.11
N THR A 66 2.78 -17.37 19.76
CA THR A 66 1.34 -17.14 19.89
C THR A 66 1.06 -15.87 20.66
N GLY A 67 1.79 -15.62 21.75
CA GLY A 67 1.71 -14.39 22.53
C GLY A 67 2.07 -13.15 21.72
N LEU A 68 3.11 -13.21 20.88
CA LEU A 68 3.50 -12.12 19.99
C LEU A 68 2.45 -11.85 18.90
N ALA A 69 1.89 -12.91 18.30
CA ALA A 69 0.81 -12.80 17.33
C ALA A 69 -0.45 -12.20 17.98
N LEU A 70 -0.79 -12.63 19.19
CA LEU A 70 -1.89 -12.09 19.98
C LEU A 70 -1.62 -10.62 20.33
N LEU A 71 -0.40 -10.27 20.75
CA LEU A 71 -0.02 -8.90 21.04
C LEU A 71 -0.20 -8.01 19.81
N HIS A 72 0.13 -8.51 18.61
CA HIS A 72 -0.08 -7.79 17.36
C HIS A 72 -1.57 -7.61 16.98
N THR A 73 -2.45 -8.53 17.38
CA THR A 73 -3.90 -8.41 17.13
C THR A 73 -4.59 -7.54 18.19
N PHE A 74 -4.09 -7.55 19.43
CA PHE A 74 -4.62 -6.76 20.54
C PHE A 74 -3.96 -5.40 20.69
N LEU A 75 -2.85 -5.12 20.01
CA LEU A 75 -2.31 -3.77 19.96
C LEU A 75 -3.43 -2.89 19.40
N PRO A 76 -3.97 -1.95 20.19
CA PRO A 76 -5.06 -1.12 19.75
C PRO A 76 -4.53 -0.40 18.52
N ARG A 77 -5.12 -0.71 17.35
CA ARG A 77 -5.00 0.14 16.16
C ARG A 77 -5.35 1.53 16.68
N GLN A 78 -4.33 2.40 16.73
CA GLN A 78 -4.41 3.74 17.33
C GLN A 78 -5.82 4.25 17.10
N ALA A 79 -6.59 4.39 18.19
CA ALA A 79 -7.97 4.82 18.14
C ALA A 79 -7.96 6.06 17.24
N GLY A 80 -8.53 5.90 16.03
CA GLY A 80 -8.35 6.87 14.97
C GLY A 80 -8.72 8.22 15.56
N ASP A 81 -7.79 9.17 15.47
CA ASP A 81 -7.93 10.50 16.05
C ASP A 81 -9.35 11.01 15.70
N LEU A 82 -10.10 11.37 16.73
CA LEU A 82 -11.51 11.73 16.62
C LEU A 82 -11.58 13.25 16.57
N TYR A 83 -12.12 13.79 15.49
CA TYR A 83 -12.40 15.20 15.43
C TYR A 83 -13.72 15.48 16.15
N LEU A 84 -13.62 16.12 17.32
CA LEU A 84 -14.77 16.61 18.08
C LEU A 84 -15.26 17.90 17.44
N PHE A 85 -16.36 17.78 16.69
CA PHE A 85 -17.08 18.93 16.15
C PHE A 85 -18.14 19.36 17.16
N SER A 86 -18.04 20.57 17.69
CA SER A 86 -19.08 21.16 18.54
C SER A 86 -19.94 22.08 17.68
N SER A 87 -21.20 21.70 17.49
CA SER A 87 -22.24 22.51 16.84
C SER A 87 -23.22 23.04 17.89
N ASP A 88 -24.00 24.05 17.52
CA ASP A 88 -25.11 24.56 18.35
C ASP A 88 -26.14 23.45 18.68
N GLN A 89 -26.17 22.37 17.89
CA GLN A 89 -27.05 21.21 18.07
C GLN A 89 -26.41 20.08 18.90
N GLY A 90 -25.16 20.21 19.33
CA GLY A 90 -24.45 19.21 20.14
C GLY A 90 -23.07 18.86 19.60
N VAL A 91 -22.41 17.92 20.28
CA VAL A 91 -21.07 17.46 19.93
C VAL A 91 -21.17 16.20 19.07
N VAL A 92 -20.62 16.27 17.86
CA VAL A 92 -20.51 15.13 16.93
C VAL A 92 -19.04 14.77 16.81
N SER A 93 -18.69 13.52 17.12
CA SER A 93 -17.35 12.99 16.91
C SER A 93 -17.27 12.34 15.53
N ILE A 94 -16.46 12.91 14.64
CA ILE A 94 -16.21 12.36 13.31
C ILE A 94 -14.80 11.74 13.31
N PRO A 95 -14.64 10.45 12.99
CA PRO A 95 -13.32 9.86 12.82
C PRO A 95 -12.55 10.58 11.70
N LEU A 96 -11.28 10.92 11.93
CA LEU A 96 -10.45 11.54 10.87
C LEU A 96 -10.38 10.68 9.61
N GLY A 97 -10.47 9.35 9.75
CA GLY A 97 -10.55 8.42 8.61
C GLY A 97 -11.77 8.67 7.71
N THR A 98 -12.92 9.06 8.28
CA THR A 98 -14.12 9.38 7.49
C THR A 98 -13.94 10.69 6.73
N ILE A 99 -13.25 11.67 7.33
CA ILE A 99 -12.89 12.92 6.65
C ILE A 99 -11.92 12.63 5.50
N ALA A 100 -10.91 11.78 5.74
CA ALA A 100 -9.98 11.35 4.70
C ALA A 100 -10.71 10.68 3.52
N GLU A 101 -11.59 9.70 3.79
CA GLU A 101 -12.38 9.01 2.77
C GLU A 101 -13.29 9.98 1.99
N PHE A 102 -13.91 10.96 2.67
CA PHE A 102 -14.71 11.99 2.01
C PHE A 102 -13.87 12.86 1.07
N VAL A 103 -12.72 13.34 1.53
CA VAL A 103 -11.83 14.19 0.72
C VAL A 103 -11.25 13.40 -0.45
N GLU A 104 -10.84 12.15 -0.25
CA GLU A 104 -10.40 11.27 -1.34
C GLU A 104 -11.49 11.12 -2.41
N HIS A 105 -12.73 10.87 -1.98
CA HIS A 105 -13.86 10.70 -2.88
C HIS A 105 -14.16 11.98 -3.68
N GLU A 106 -14.24 13.14 -3.04
CA GLU A 106 -14.54 14.39 -3.75
C GLU A 106 -13.35 14.87 -4.60
N ALA A 107 -12.11 14.75 -4.13
CA ALA A 107 -10.94 15.15 -4.91
C ALA A 107 -10.71 14.28 -6.15
N SER A 108 -11.12 13.00 -6.12
CA SER A 108 -11.05 12.11 -7.29
C SER A 108 -11.98 12.50 -8.44
N ARG A 109 -12.94 13.41 -8.20
CA ARG A 109 -13.84 13.93 -9.24
C ARG A 109 -13.24 15.06 -10.06
N ILE A 110 -12.12 15.63 -9.61
CA ILE A 110 -11.43 16.72 -10.31
C ILE A 110 -10.75 16.15 -11.57
N PRO A 111 -11.02 16.70 -12.76
CA PRO A 111 -10.32 16.31 -13.98
C PRO A 111 -8.80 16.37 -13.81
N GLY A 112 -8.09 15.36 -14.31
CA GLY A 112 -6.63 15.28 -14.20
C GLY A 112 -6.10 14.59 -12.95
N VAL A 113 -6.95 14.25 -11.96
CA VAL A 113 -6.56 13.43 -10.80
C VAL A 113 -6.91 11.95 -11.06
N ASN A 114 -5.91 11.08 -11.15
CA ASN A 114 -6.13 9.64 -11.38
C ASN A 114 -6.28 8.85 -10.08
N HIS A 115 -5.44 9.16 -9.10
CA HIS A 115 -5.46 8.54 -7.79
C HIS A 115 -5.02 9.55 -6.75
N ILE A 116 -5.67 9.57 -5.60
CA ILE A 116 -5.32 10.43 -4.49
C ILE A 116 -5.43 9.66 -3.19
N ARG A 117 -4.45 9.83 -2.31
CA ARG A 117 -4.51 9.38 -0.92
C ARG A 117 -4.45 10.59 -0.01
N VAL A 118 -5.28 10.59 1.01
CA VAL A 118 -5.39 11.71 1.94
C VAL A 118 -5.10 11.21 3.35
N HIS A 119 -4.10 11.83 3.97
CA HIS A 119 -3.79 11.66 5.37
C HIS A 119 -4.25 12.89 6.13
N VAL A 120 -5.24 12.72 7.00
CA VAL A 120 -5.74 13.79 7.86
C VAL A 120 -5.13 13.63 9.24
N TYR A 121 -4.55 14.70 9.77
CA TYR A 121 -3.97 14.73 11.10
C TYR A 121 -4.29 16.07 11.76
N ARG A 122 -4.17 16.11 13.09
CA ARG A 122 -4.39 17.33 13.86
C ARG A 122 -3.08 18.08 14.01
N GLU A 123 -3.09 19.37 13.67
CA GLU A 123 -1.96 20.26 13.91
C GLU A 123 -2.43 21.39 14.84
N GLY A 124 -2.14 21.22 16.12
CA GLY A 124 -2.68 22.08 17.17
C GLY A 124 -4.21 21.97 17.27
N SER A 125 -4.91 23.07 17.03
CA SER A 125 -6.38 23.14 17.01
C SER A 125 -6.99 22.95 15.63
N SER A 126 -6.19 22.98 14.57
CA SER A 126 -6.64 22.94 13.19
C SER A 126 -6.50 21.55 12.59
N LEU A 127 -7.29 21.28 11.56
CA LEU A 127 -7.25 20.03 10.80
C LEU A 127 -6.30 20.21 9.61
N ALA A 128 -5.17 19.51 9.62
CA ALA A 128 -4.19 19.55 8.53
C ALA A 128 -4.37 18.33 7.61
N LEU A 129 -4.07 18.51 6.33
CA LEU A 129 -4.17 17.46 5.33
C LEU A 129 -2.84 17.28 4.60
N ALA A 130 -2.39 16.04 4.47
CA ALA A 130 -1.33 15.65 3.55
C ALA A 130 -1.95 14.82 2.42
N LEU A 131 -1.76 15.26 1.19
CA LEU A 131 -2.33 14.65 -0.01
C LEU A 131 -1.22 14.11 -0.88
N GLU A 132 -1.38 12.87 -1.30
CA GLU A 132 -0.51 12.19 -2.25
C GLU A 132 -1.30 11.95 -3.53
N ALA A 133 -1.00 12.70 -4.60
CA ALA A 133 -1.75 12.66 -5.84
C ALA A 133 -0.94 12.06 -6.99
N GLN A 134 -1.62 11.27 -7.82
CA GLN A 134 -1.18 10.86 -9.15
C GLN A 134 -2.02 11.61 -10.17
N VAL A 135 -1.36 12.40 -11.01
CA VAL A 135 -2.03 13.35 -11.90
C VAL A 135 -1.67 13.09 -13.37
N THR A 136 -2.54 13.53 -14.27
CA THR A 136 -2.31 13.44 -15.72
C THR A 136 -1.66 14.72 -16.22
N ALA A 137 -0.70 14.60 -17.15
CA ALA A 137 0.10 15.72 -17.68
C ALA A 137 -0.68 16.74 -18.56
N GLN A 138 -2.01 16.76 -18.51
CA GLN A 138 -2.83 17.61 -19.38
C GLN A 138 -2.88 19.06 -18.90
N GLU A 139 -2.71 19.29 -17.60
CA GLU A 139 -2.79 20.62 -16.97
C GLU A 139 -1.48 20.99 -16.27
N PRO A 140 -1.15 22.30 -16.19
CA PRO A 140 0.00 22.77 -15.42
C PRO A 140 -0.20 22.47 -13.92
N LEU A 141 0.73 21.69 -13.35
CA LEU A 141 0.66 21.21 -11.95
C LEU A 141 0.39 22.30 -10.89
N PRO A 142 0.94 23.53 -10.98
CA PRO A 142 0.67 24.55 -9.99
C PRO A 142 -0.81 24.98 -9.95
N GLU A 143 -1.46 25.09 -11.11
CA GLU A 143 -2.87 25.49 -11.21
C GLU A 143 -3.76 24.38 -10.65
N LEU A 144 -3.52 23.13 -11.06
CA LEU A 144 -4.23 21.96 -10.53
C LEU A 144 -4.09 21.84 -9.00
N THR A 145 -2.91 22.13 -8.46
CA THR A 145 -2.66 22.10 -7.02
C THR A 145 -3.49 23.14 -6.27
N GLU A 146 -3.59 24.35 -6.82
CA GLU A 146 -4.36 25.44 -6.23
C GLU A 146 -5.87 25.19 -6.31
N ASP A 147 -6.34 24.69 -7.46
CA ASP A 147 -7.74 24.34 -7.68
C ASP A 147 -8.17 23.22 -6.74
N LEU A 148 -7.35 22.18 -6.60
CA LEU A 148 -7.63 21.07 -5.68
C LEU A 148 -7.66 21.56 -4.23
N ARG A 149 -6.72 22.43 -3.82
CA ARG A 149 -6.69 22.99 -2.47
C ARG A 149 -7.97 23.80 -2.18
N SER A 150 -8.33 24.69 -3.11
CA SER A 150 -9.50 25.56 -3.00
C SER A 150 -10.79 24.75 -2.96
N PHE A 151 -10.91 23.74 -3.82
CA PHE A 151 -12.04 22.83 -3.87
C PHE A 151 -12.20 22.06 -2.55
N ILE A 152 -11.12 21.44 -2.05
CA ILE A 152 -11.19 20.65 -0.80
C ILE A 152 -11.55 21.54 0.40
N GLN A 153 -10.97 22.74 0.50
CA GLN A 153 -11.33 23.68 1.56
C GLN A 153 -12.80 24.09 1.50
N LYS A 154 -13.33 24.28 0.30
CA LYS A 154 -14.75 24.59 0.09
C LYS A 154 -15.63 23.43 0.51
N GLU A 155 -15.37 22.22 0.04
CA GLU A 155 -16.18 21.03 0.35
C GLU A 155 -16.16 20.70 1.85
N LEU A 156 -14.99 20.76 2.52
CA LEU A 156 -14.91 20.55 3.97
C LEU A 156 -15.73 21.57 4.76
N ARG A 157 -15.77 22.82 4.29
CA ARG A 157 -16.53 23.90 4.92
C ARG A 157 -18.03 23.80 4.67
N GLU A 158 -18.43 23.51 3.44
CA GLU A 158 -19.83 23.49 3.04
C GLU A 158 -20.54 22.20 3.44
N MET A 159 -19.88 21.04 3.29
CA MET A 159 -20.49 19.74 3.50
C MET A 159 -20.31 19.20 4.93
N ILE A 160 -19.14 19.40 5.54
CA ILE A 160 -18.83 18.91 6.89
C ILE A 160 -18.94 20.02 7.95
N GLY A 161 -18.88 21.29 7.54
CA GLY A 161 -18.92 22.43 8.45
C GLY A 161 -17.58 22.75 9.12
N ILE A 162 -16.46 22.18 8.65
CA ILE A 162 -15.14 22.41 9.21
C ILE A 162 -14.62 23.76 8.71
N ARG A 163 -14.53 24.74 9.61
CA ARG A 163 -14.11 26.11 9.28
C ARG A 163 -12.59 26.29 9.33
N ASP A 164 -11.95 25.65 10.31
CA ASP A 164 -10.53 25.81 10.60
C ASP A 164 -9.70 24.69 9.96
N VAL A 165 -9.68 24.69 8.62
CA VAL A 165 -8.78 23.83 7.85
C VAL A 165 -7.38 24.47 7.89
N GLY A 166 -6.42 23.74 8.45
CA GLY A 166 -5.02 24.13 8.53
C GLY A 166 -4.29 23.99 7.19
N PRO A 167 -2.95 23.81 7.20
CA PRO A 167 -2.19 23.68 5.97
C PRO A 167 -2.57 22.40 5.22
N ILE A 168 -2.66 22.54 3.90
CA ILE A 168 -2.89 21.45 2.95
C ILE A 168 -1.58 21.22 2.20
N HIS A 169 -0.86 20.19 2.60
CA HIS A 169 0.37 19.76 1.95
C HIS A 169 0.04 18.80 0.81
N MET A 170 0.54 19.09 -0.39
CA MET A 170 0.35 18.22 -1.55
C MET A 170 1.69 17.71 -2.04
N ASN A 171 1.75 16.41 -2.27
CA ASN A 171 2.88 15.71 -2.86
C ASN A 171 2.42 14.99 -4.13
N ILE A 172 3.03 15.33 -5.26
CA ILE A 172 2.72 14.70 -6.55
C ILE A 172 3.66 13.52 -6.73
N GLN A 173 3.12 12.30 -6.64
CA GLN A 173 3.94 11.07 -6.70
C GLN A 173 4.28 10.66 -8.12
N GLN A 174 3.34 10.83 -9.05
CA GLN A 174 3.49 10.34 -10.42
C GLN A 174 2.69 11.22 -11.38
N ILE A 175 3.30 11.49 -12.53
CA ILE A 175 2.66 12.18 -13.65
C ILE A 175 2.51 11.16 -14.76
N THR A 176 1.28 10.80 -15.10
CA THR A 176 0.99 9.87 -16.19
C THR A 176 0.75 10.67 -17.46
N SER A 177 1.54 10.44 -18.49
CA SER A 177 1.22 10.91 -19.84
C SER A 177 0.20 9.96 -20.44
N ASP A 178 -0.99 10.44 -20.73
CA ASP A 178 -2.03 9.67 -21.40
C ASP A 178 -1.68 9.55 -22.90
N THR A 179 -0.52 8.97 -23.19
CA THR A 179 -0.08 8.67 -24.55
C THR A 179 -0.81 7.42 -24.96
N ARG A 180 -2.04 7.57 -25.49
CA ARG A 180 -2.66 6.49 -26.27
C ARG A 180 -1.64 6.07 -27.33
N PRO A 181 -1.23 4.80 -27.39
CA PRO A 181 -0.35 4.34 -28.45
C PRO A 181 -1.08 4.61 -29.76
N VAL A 182 -0.55 5.55 -30.55
CA VAL A 182 -1.00 5.76 -31.92
C VAL A 182 -0.68 4.46 -32.64
N LEU A 183 -1.70 3.64 -32.87
CA LEU A 183 -1.63 2.50 -33.76
C LEU A 183 -1.35 3.06 -35.15
N LEU A 184 -0.07 3.21 -35.49
CA LEU A 184 0.34 3.52 -36.84
C LEU A 184 -0.21 2.38 -37.70
N PRO A 185 -1.08 2.65 -38.69
CA PRO A 185 -1.51 1.61 -39.61
C PRO A 185 -0.24 1.02 -40.22
N HIS A 186 -0.04 -0.29 -40.05
CA HIS A 186 1.00 -1.03 -40.73
C HIS A 186 0.89 -0.71 -42.21
N SER A 187 1.74 0.19 -42.70
CA SER A 187 1.91 0.41 -44.12
C SER A 187 2.45 -0.91 -44.65
N SER A 188 1.55 -1.71 -45.23
CA SER A 188 1.86 -2.87 -46.03
C SER A 188 2.84 -2.40 -47.11
N GLN A 189 4.12 -2.61 -46.83
CA GLN A 189 5.24 -2.35 -47.71
C GLN A 189 5.11 -3.31 -48.88
N ARG A 190 4.25 -2.91 -49.83
CA ARG A 190 4.06 -3.59 -51.10
C ARG A 190 5.35 -3.34 -51.87
N SER A 191 6.30 -4.25 -51.71
CA SER A 191 7.51 -4.34 -52.51
C SER A 191 7.09 -4.44 -53.98
N ASN A 192 7.10 -3.31 -54.68
CA ASN A 192 6.97 -3.27 -56.12
C ASN A 192 8.38 -3.48 -56.68
N PRO A 193 8.70 -4.63 -57.29
CA PRO A 193 10.00 -4.80 -57.92
C PRO A 193 10.08 -3.84 -59.10
N VAL A 194 10.90 -2.79 -58.95
CA VAL A 194 11.27 -1.90 -60.04
C VAL A 194 11.96 -2.73 -61.10
N ARG A 195 11.22 -3.02 -62.16
CA ARG A 195 11.72 -3.69 -63.37
C ARG A 195 12.56 -2.66 -64.11
N ILE A 196 13.87 -2.63 -63.82
CA ILE A 196 14.83 -1.83 -64.59
C ILE A 196 14.90 -2.45 -65.99
N ALA A 197 14.18 -1.84 -66.93
CA ALA A 197 14.30 -2.15 -68.34
C ALA A 197 15.62 -1.55 -68.84
N HIS A 198 16.57 -2.42 -69.13
CA HIS A 198 17.80 -2.06 -69.82
C HIS A 198 17.49 -1.89 -71.32
N ASN A 199 17.36 -0.64 -71.75
CA ASN A 199 17.28 -0.19 -73.15
C ASN A 199 18.37 0.89 -73.24
N GLY A 200 19.47 0.77 -73.99
CA GLY A 200 19.57 0.41 -75.40
C GLY A 200 19.91 1.70 -76.17
N GLY A 201 21.08 1.74 -76.80
CA GLY A 201 21.44 2.74 -77.84
C GLY A 201 22.59 3.68 -77.45
N ASN A 202 23.78 3.52 -78.03
CA ASN A 202 24.24 4.11 -79.32
C ASN A 202 24.30 5.65 -79.34
N SER A 203 25.51 6.20 -79.37
CA SER A 203 26.05 7.01 -80.48
C SER A 203 27.37 7.65 -80.05
N VAL A 204 28.49 7.32 -80.71
CA VAL A 204 29.08 8.09 -81.83
C VAL A 204 29.50 9.51 -81.44
N ALA A 205 30.80 9.70 -81.24
CA ALA A 205 31.64 10.66 -81.99
C ALA A 205 33.11 10.43 -81.61
#